data_AF-A0A815SGA7-F1
#
_entry.id   AF-A0A815SGA7-F1
#
_cell.length_a   1.000
_cell.length_b   1.000
_cell.length_c   1.000
_cell.angle_alpha   90.00
_cell.angle_beta   90.00
_cell.angle_gamma   90.00
#
_symmetry.space_group_name_H-M   'P 1'
#
loop_
_entity.id
_entity.type
_entity.pdbx_description
1 polymer ?
#
loop_
_entity_poly.entity_id
_entity_poly.type
_entity_poly.pdbx_seq_one_letter_code
_entity_poly.pdbx_strand_id
1 'polypeptide(L)'
;FQTGNCVPSLEDKTIHVCEIEAWCPEEGANSTGTVKNGTDFLCRFRSKTARQCPIFQIGYILQKLKEKDSRINLSALYHQGGLIEIRQNWNCNFDSYKDRTDCFPVYDFDLLQKGDDKLSPGINYRFADKYRMNGIEYRTLTKMFGLRFVLTITGEAGKFDFYFLFLAVGSGISCMVIADFVCEFIFKYIHKNNEQYSQSKISICDLVQDVNIASTKL
;
A
#
# COMPACT_ATOMS: atom_id res chain seq x y z
N PHE A 1 -11.55 -42.52 2.06
CA PHE A 1 -12.14 -43.85 1.80
C PHE A 1 -11.38 -44.88 2.61
N GLN A 2 -12.04 -45.70 3.45
CA GLN A 2 -11.34 -46.78 4.17
C GLN A 2 -10.86 -47.82 3.15
N THR A 3 -9.57 -48.15 3.17
CA THR A 3 -8.93 -49.08 2.22
C THR A 3 -9.15 -50.55 2.60
N GLY A 4 -9.64 -50.80 3.81
CA GLY A 4 -9.90 -52.14 4.34
C GLY A 4 -8.69 -52.77 5.05
N ASN A 5 -7.54 -52.10 5.06
CA ASN A 5 -6.36 -52.55 5.79
C ASN A 5 -6.37 -52.03 7.24
N CYS A 6 -5.82 -52.84 8.15
CA CYS A 6 -5.63 -52.47 9.54
C CYS A 6 -4.14 -52.17 9.76
N VAL A 7 -3.82 -50.94 10.13
CA VAL A 7 -2.45 -50.46 10.33
C VAL A 7 -2.25 -50.02 11.77
N PRO A 8 -1.07 -50.23 12.38
CA PRO A 8 -0.80 -49.74 13.73
C PRO A 8 -0.86 -48.21 13.77
N SER A 9 -1.43 -47.65 14.85
CA SER A 9 -1.51 -46.20 15.04
C SER A 9 -0.10 -45.57 15.10
N LEU A 10 0.02 -44.36 14.56
CA LEU A 10 1.26 -43.59 14.56
C LEU A 10 1.61 -43.01 15.95
N GLU A 11 0.61 -42.86 16.85
CA GLU A 11 0.83 -42.37 18.22
C GLU A 11 1.11 -43.51 19.22
N ASP A 12 0.47 -44.67 19.08
CA ASP A 12 0.65 -45.83 19.94
C ASP A 12 0.62 -47.14 19.14
N LYS A 13 1.73 -47.87 19.15
CA LYS A 13 1.90 -49.11 18.38
C LYS A 13 1.09 -50.29 18.92
N THR A 14 0.46 -50.17 20.09
CA THR A 14 -0.39 -51.22 20.67
C THR A 14 -1.82 -51.18 20.13
N ILE A 15 -2.21 -50.07 19.50
CA ILE A 15 -3.56 -49.85 18.96
C ILE A 15 -3.50 -49.93 17.44
N HIS A 16 -4.45 -50.65 16.84
CA HIS A 16 -4.56 -50.71 15.38
C HIS A 16 -5.76 -49.88 14.91
N VAL A 17 -5.55 -49.14 13.83
CA VAL A 17 -6.53 -48.25 13.21
C VAL A 17 -6.78 -48.69 11.78
N CYS A 18 -7.96 -48.38 11.26
CA CYS A 18 -8.25 -48.65 9.85
C CYS A 18 -7.53 -47.62 8.98
N GLU A 19 -6.80 -48.10 7.98
CA GLU A 19 -6.18 -47.25 6.97
C GLU A 19 -7.28 -46.56 6.14
N ILE A 20 -7.10 -45.27 5.88
CA ILE A 20 -7.99 -44.47 5.06
C ILE A 20 -7.22 -43.72 3.98
N GLU A 21 -7.82 -43.62 2.79
CA GLU A 21 -7.49 -42.64 1.77
C GLU A 21 -8.13 -41.30 2.11
N ALA A 22 -7.32 -40.42 2.68
CA ALA A 22 -7.63 -39.01 2.90
C ALA A 22 -6.39 -38.16 2.56
N TRP A 23 -6.47 -36.85 2.78
CA TRP A 23 -5.30 -35.98 2.73
C TRP A 23 -4.37 -36.33 3.89
N CYS A 24 -3.30 -37.08 3.62
CA CYS A 24 -2.31 -37.46 4.61
C CYS A 24 -1.15 -36.46 4.65
N PRO A 25 -0.70 -36.03 5.85
CA PRO A 25 -1.09 -36.52 7.19
C PRO A 25 -2.39 -35.91 7.75
N GLU A 26 -3.13 -36.68 8.55
CA GLU A 26 -4.30 -36.21 9.31
C GLU A 26 -3.89 -35.23 10.43
N GLU A 27 -4.76 -34.26 10.74
CA GLU A 27 -4.58 -33.31 11.85
C GLU A 27 -4.64 -34.05 13.21
N GLY A 28 -3.48 -34.44 13.72
CA GLY A 28 -3.32 -34.87 15.11
C GLY A 28 -3.50 -33.69 16.06
N ALA A 29 -4.61 -33.69 16.81
CA ALA A 29 -4.86 -32.74 17.89
C ALA A 29 -4.01 -33.06 19.12
N ASN A 30 -2.72 -32.73 19.06
CA ASN A 30 -1.85 -32.57 20.22
C ASN A 30 -1.09 -31.25 20.09
N SER A 31 -1.74 -30.16 20.48
CA SER A 31 -1.14 -28.84 20.61
C SER A 31 -0.22 -28.77 21.84
N THR A 32 0.87 -29.53 21.81
CA THR A 32 2.12 -29.26 22.53
C THR A 32 3.33 -29.37 21.59
N GLY A 33 3.11 -29.14 20.29
CA GLY A 33 4.18 -28.89 19.34
C GLY A 33 4.74 -27.50 19.54
N THR A 34 5.82 -27.39 20.31
CA THR A 34 6.77 -26.30 20.13
C THR A 34 7.15 -26.25 18.65
N VAL A 35 7.04 -25.05 18.06
CA VAL A 35 7.49 -24.75 16.71
C VAL A 35 8.85 -25.38 16.51
N LYS A 36 8.99 -26.16 15.42
CA LYS A 36 10.20 -26.87 15.00
C LYS A 36 11.46 -26.10 15.38
N ASN A 37 12.41 -26.82 15.99
CA ASN A 37 13.74 -26.34 16.31
C ASN A 37 14.54 -26.13 15.00
N GLY A 38 14.17 -25.08 14.26
CA GLY A 38 14.94 -24.47 13.20
C GLY A 38 15.13 -23.03 13.64
N THR A 39 16.38 -22.67 13.96
CA THR A 39 16.77 -21.28 14.19
C THR A 39 16.54 -20.51 12.90
N ASP A 40 15.34 -19.95 12.70
CA ASP A 40 15.07 -18.77 11.82
C ASP A 40 13.61 -18.29 11.77
N PHE A 41 12.66 -18.82 12.55
CA PHE A 41 11.37 -18.14 12.79
C PHE A 41 11.38 -17.22 14.03
N LEU A 42 12.57 -16.87 14.53
CA LEU A 42 12.75 -16.16 15.81
C LEU A 42 12.68 -14.63 15.70
N CYS A 43 12.46 -14.09 14.49
CA CYS A 43 12.26 -12.66 14.35
C CYS A 43 10.82 -12.30 14.75
N ARG A 44 10.67 -11.20 15.51
CA ARG A 44 9.38 -10.57 15.77
C ARG A 44 9.45 -9.15 15.27
N PHE A 45 8.43 -8.73 14.52
CA PHE A 45 8.37 -7.36 14.06
C PHE A 45 8.44 -6.39 15.23
N ARG A 46 9.37 -5.43 15.12
CA ARG A 46 9.44 -4.27 16.00
C ARG A 46 9.78 -3.07 15.14
N SER A 47 8.92 -2.06 15.18
CA SER A 47 9.05 -0.80 14.44
C SER A 47 10.46 -0.16 14.53
N LYS A 48 11.17 -0.29 15.66
CA LYS A 48 12.50 0.30 15.83
C LYS A 48 13.67 -0.64 15.55
N THR A 49 13.59 -1.90 15.98
CA THR A 49 14.75 -2.82 16.03
C THR A 49 14.73 -3.92 14.97
N ALA A 50 13.56 -4.27 14.42
CA ALA A 50 13.40 -5.40 13.50
C ALA A 50 12.36 -5.07 12.43
N ARG A 51 12.65 -4.05 11.62
CA ARG A 51 11.76 -3.56 10.55
C ARG A 51 11.61 -4.54 9.39
N GLN A 52 12.67 -5.30 9.09
CA GLN A 52 12.67 -6.31 8.03
C GLN A 52 11.85 -7.56 8.36
N CYS A 53 11.43 -7.77 9.61
CA CYS A 53 10.76 -8.99 10.01
C CYS A 53 9.26 -8.92 9.68
N PRO A 54 8.72 -9.83 8.85
CA PRO A 54 7.30 -9.82 8.45
C PRO A 54 6.39 -10.56 9.44
N ILE A 55 6.89 -10.96 10.61
CA ILE A 55 6.15 -11.76 11.60
C ILE A 55 5.54 -10.84 12.65
N PHE A 56 4.21 -10.66 12.58
CA PHE A 56 3.45 -9.81 13.49
C PHE A 56 2.62 -10.64 14.47
N GLN A 57 2.56 -10.20 15.72
CA GLN A 57 1.59 -10.70 16.68
C GLN A 57 0.29 -9.91 16.55
N ILE A 58 -0.85 -10.59 16.49
CA ILE A 58 -2.17 -9.92 16.42
C ILE A 58 -2.34 -8.97 17.60
N GLY A 59 -1.92 -9.38 18.81
CA GLY A 59 -1.95 -8.50 19.99
C GLY A 59 -1.14 -7.21 19.83
N TYR A 60 0.00 -7.24 19.13
CA TYR A 60 0.79 -6.04 18.83
C TYR A 60 0.05 -5.09 17.88
N ILE A 61 -0.60 -5.64 16.84
CA ILE A 61 -1.42 -4.87 15.90
C ILE A 61 -2.56 -4.18 16.65
N LEU A 62 -3.29 -4.93 17.47
CA LEU A 62 -4.41 -4.42 18.27
C LEU A 62 -3.97 -3.35 19.29
N GLN A 63 -2.81 -3.54 19.92
CA GLN A 63 -2.22 -2.52 20.79
C GLN A 63 -1.89 -1.25 20.01
N LYS A 64 -1.28 -1.37 18.83
CA LYS A 64 -0.95 -0.22 17.97
C LYS A 64 -2.19 0.53 17.50
N LEU A 65 -3.26 -0.18 17.18
CA LEU A 65 -4.56 0.43 16.86
C LEU A 65 -5.12 1.23 18.04
N LYS A 66 -5.08 0.67 19.26
CA LYS A 66 -5.55 1.36 20.47
C LYS A 66 -4.67 2.56 20.84
N GLU A 67 -3.37 2.49 20.60
CA GLU A 67 -2.45 3.63 20.77
C GLU A 67 -2.74 4.75 19.75
N LYS A 68 -3.22 4.40 18.55
CA LYS A 68 -3.56 5.35 17.48
C LYS A 68 -4.95 5.99 17.66
N ASP A 69 -5.94 5.21 18.09
CA ASP A 69 -7.29 5.70 18.42
C ASP A 69 -7.77 5.09 19.75
N SER A 70 -7.76 5.92 20.81
CA SER A 70 -8.16 5.54 22.16
C SER A 70 -9.65 5.15 22.29
N ARG A 71 -10.48 5.44 21.28
CA ARG A 71 -11.93 5.11 21.30
C ARG A 71 -12.20 3.66 20.89
N ILE A 72 -11.21 2.95 20.35
CA ILE A 72 -11.37 1.56 19.90
C ILE A 72 -11.57 0.64 21.10
N ASN A 73 -12.74 -0.02 21.15
CA ASN A 73 -13.04 -1.04 22.13
C ASN A 73 -12.63 -2.43 21.61
N LEU A 74 -11.52 -2.96 22.15
CA LEU A 74 -11.00 -4.28 21.78
C LEU A 74 -12.00 -5.41 22.08
N SER A 75 -12.77 -5.33 23.16
CA SER A 75 -13.75 -6.36 23.50
C SER A 75 -14.87 -6.43 22.46
N ALA A 76 -15.35 -5.28 22.01
CA ALA A 76 -16.34 -5.21 20.93
C ALA A 76 -15.77 -5.81 19.63
N LEU A 77 -14.52 -5.48 19.31
CA LEU A 77 -13.83 -5.98 18.13
C LEU A 77 -13.66 -7.51 18.12
N TYR A 78 -13.40 -8.13 19.28
CA TYR A 78 -13.35 -9.60 19.40
C TYR A 78 -14.71 -10.27 19.22
N HIS A 79 -15.79 -9.67 19.75
CA HIS A 79 -17.13 -10.26 19.67
C HIS A 79 -17.84 -10.02 18.34
N GLN A 80 -17.62 -8.85 17.74
CA GLN A 80 -18.34 -8.41 16.54
C GLN A 80 -17.49 -8.58 15.27
N GLY A 81 -16.18 -8.78 15.41
CA GLY A 81 -15.23 -8.80 14.31
C GLY A 81 -14.92 -7.39 13.79
N GLY A 82 -13.96 -7.26 12.88
CA GLY A 82 -13.62 -5.97 12.29
C GLY A 82 -12.61 -6.05 11.15
N LEU A 83 -12.48 -4.94 10.42
CA LEU A 83 -11.60 -4.82 9.25
C LEU A 83 -10.36 -4.01 9.59
N ILE A 84 -9.22 -4.69 9.64
CA ILE A 84 -7.92 -4.08 9.95
C ILE A 84 -7.11 -3.99 8.67
N GLU A 85 -6.66 -2.78 8.32
CA GLU A 85 -5.65 -2.57 7.30
C GLU A 85 -4.24 -2.66 7.91
N ILE A 86 -3.39 -3.46 7.27
CA ILE A 86 -1.95 -3.48 7.46
C ILE A 86 -1.36 -2.78 6.25
N ARG A 87 -0.89 -1.55 6.43
CA ARG A 87 -0.28 -0.77 5.36
C ARG A 87 1.23 -0.94 5.40
N GLN A 88 1.79 -1.44 4.32
CA GLN A 88 3.23 -1.63 4.13
C GLN A 88 3.72 -0.61 3.10
N ASN A 89 4.43 0.43 3.55
CA ASN A 89 4.92 1.48 2.68
C ASN A 89 6.43 1.34 2.44
N TRP A 90 6.82 1.35 1.17
CA TRP A 90 8.21 1.39 0.73
C TRP A 90 8.51 2.78 0.17
N ASN A 91 9.52 3.45 0.71
CA ASN A 91 10.04 4.68 0.11
C ASN A 91 11.55 4.54 0.05
N CYS A 92 12.07 4.27 -1.15
CA CYS A 92 13.46 3.89 -1.32
C CYS A 92 14.17 4.78 -2.34
N ASN A 93 15.35 5.25 -1.95
CA ASN A 93 16.27 5.94 -2.85
C ASN A 93 17.36 4.95 -3.31
N PHE A 94 17.49 4.76 -4.62
CA PHE A 94 18.46 3.86 -5.24
C PHE A 94 19.71 4.57 -5.77
N ASP A 95 19.94 5.83 -5.42
CA ASP A 95 21.08 6.63 -5.87
C ASP A 95 22.40 6.16 -5.26
N SER A 96 22.44 6.01 -3.94
CA SER A 96 23.65 5.61 -3.19
C SER A 96 23.58 4.16 -2.72
N TYR A 97 24.73 3.48 -2.65
CA TYR A 97 24.82 2.12 -2.11
C TYR A 97 24.28 2.02 -0.66
N LYS A 98 24.50 3.04 0.17
CA LYS A 98 23.95 3.08 1.54
C LYS A 98 22.42 3.12 1.55
N ASP A 99 21.83 3.91 0.67
CA ASP A 99 20.38 4.08 0.59
C ASP A 99 19.69 2.83 0.03
N ARG A 100 20.37 2.09 -0.85
CA ARG A 100 19.92 0.78 -1.32
C ARG A 100 19.84 -0.25 -0.19
N THR A 101 20.80 -0.21 0.74
CA THR A 101 20.87 -1.16 1.87
C THR A 101 19.96 -0.82 3.05
N ASP A 102 19.46 0.43 3.12
CA ASP A 102 18.52 0.90 4.16
C ASP A 102 17.08 1.06 3.64
N CYS A 103 16.75 0.39 2.53
CA CYS A 103 15.41 0.34 1.98
C CYS A 103 14.59 -0.72 2.72
N PHE A 104 13.84 -0.29 3.76
CA PHE A 104 12.97 -1.15 4.55
C PHE A 104 11.52 -0.65 4.55
N PRO A 105 10.53 -1.55 4.65
CA PRO A 105 9.14 -1.15 4.70
C PRO A 105 8.80 -0.50 6.04
N VAL A 106 7.97 0.53 5.99
CA VAL A 106 7.29 1.12 7.14
C VAL A 106 5.90 0.51 7.23
N TYR A 107 5.61 -0.14 8.36
CA TYR A 107 4.29 -0.70 8.63
C TYR A 107 3.45 0.27 9.46
N ASP A 108 2.22 0.50 9.01
CA ASP A 108 1.17 1.20 9.73
C ASP A 108 -0.08 0.31 9.82
N PHE A 109 -0.87 0.51 10.86
CA PHE A 109 -2.09 -0.25 11.10
C PHE A 109 -3.27 0.71 11.22
N ASP A 110 -4.37 0.39 10.55
CA ASP A 110 -5.59 1.19 10.63
C ASP A 110 -6.84 0.31 10.74
N LEU A 111 -7.88 0.84 11.39
CA LEU A 111 -9.20 0.20 11.43
C LEU A 111 -10.05 0.86 10.34
N LEU A 112 -10.31 0.12 9.25
CA LEU A 112 -11.03 0.66 8.09
C LEU A 112 -12.51 0.88 8.35
N GLN A 113 -13.06 0.22 9.36
CA GLN A 113 -14.48 0.33 9.71
C GLN A 113 -14.74 1.67 10.41
N LYS A 114 -15.05 2.70 9.61
CA LYS A 114 -15.42 4.07 10.05
C LYS A 114 -16.93 4.37 9.88
N GLY A 115 -17.76 3.34 9.67
CA GLY A 115 -19.20 3.48 9.46
C GLY A 115 -19.99 3.57 10.76
N ASP A 116 -21.24 4.06 10.67
CA ASP A 116 -22.15 4.21 11.81
C ASP A 116 -22.40 2.85 12.51
N ASP A 117 -21.87 2.71 13.73
CA ASP A 117 -21.88 1.49 14.56
C ASP A 117 -23.28 0.92 14.80
N LYS A 118 -24.33 1.72 14.52
CA LYS A 118 -25.73 1.35 14.72
C LYS A 118 -26.28 0.36 13.69
N LEU A 119 -25.71 0.31 12.47
CA LEU A 119 -26.26 -0.52 11.39
C LEU A 119 -25.54 -1.85 11.22
N SER A 120 -24.20 -1.86 11.38
CA SER A 120 -23.37 -3.06 11.30
C SER A 120 -22.09 -2.87 12.11
N PRO A 121 -22.09 -3.22 13.41
CA PRO A 121 -20.99 -2.91 14.32
C PRO A 121 -19.72 -3.75 14.09
N GLY A 122 -19.73 -4.71 13.16
CA GLY A 122 -18.56 -5.58 12.91
C GLY A 122 -18.66 -6.39 11.62
N ILE A 123 -17.70 -7.31 11.44
CA ILE A 123 -17.63 -8.22 10.29
C ILE A 123 -18.05 -9.63 10.69
N ASN A 124 -19.03 -10.16 9.97
CA ASN A 124 -19.45 -11.56 10.06
C ASN A 124 -19.42 -12.23 8.69
N TYR A 125 -19.15 -13.53 8.69
CA TYR A 125 -19.20 -14.39 7.52
C TYR A 125 -20.12 -15.57 7.79
N ARG A 126 -20.93 -15.95 6.80
CA ARG A 126 -21.80 -17.14 6.89
C ARG A 126 -21.43 -18.10 5.78
N PHE A 127 -21.24 -19.36 6.12
CA PHE A 127 -21.08 -20.44 5.16
C PHE A 127 -21.94 -21.63 5.56
N ALA A 128 -22.25 -22.49 4.60
CA ALA A 128 -23.11 -23.64 4.82
C ALA A 128 -22.41 -24.91 4.35
N ASP A 129 -22.21 -25.83 5.26
CA ASP A 129 -21.71 -27.17 4.97
C ASP A 129 -22.91 -28.03 4.58
N LYS A 130 -23.00 -28.41 3.31
CA LYS A 130 -24.12 -29.19 2.76
C LYS A 130 -23.74 -30.66 2.76
N TYR A 131 -24.65 -31.52 3.21
CA TYR A 131 -24.46 -32.96 3.25
C TYR A 131 -25.78 -33.69 2.99
N ARG A 132 -25.71 -34.97 2.63
CA ARG A 132 -26.89 -35.76 2.27
C ARG A 132 -26.95 -37.01 3.15
N MET A 133 -28.09 -37.27 3.79
CA MET A 133 -28.32 -38.47 4.60
C MET A 133 -29.61 -39.14 4.13
N ASN A 134 -29.55 -40.44 3.83
CA ASN A 134 -30.70 -41.24 3.37
C ASN A 134 -31.48 -40.61 2.21
N GLY A 135 -30.77 -40.02 1.25
CA GLY A 135 -31.38 -39.38 0.07
C GLY A 135 -31.93 -37.97 0.32
N ILE A 136 -31.98 -37.49 1.57
CA ILE A 136 -32.44 -36.14 1.96
C ILE A 136 -31.23 -35.21 2.12
N GLU A 137 -31.33 -33.99 1.59
CA GLU A 137 -30.29 -32.96 1.71
C GLU A 137 -30.43 -32.18 3.02
N TYR A 138 -29.32 -32.02 3.72
CA TYR A 138 -29.16 -31.26 4.95
C TYR A 138 -28.08 -30.20 4.78
N ARG A 139 -28.10 -29.18 5.65
CA ARG A 139 -27.02 -28.20 5.75
C ARG A 139 -26.79 -27.76 7.19
N THR A 140 -25.52 -27.58 7.56
CA THR A 140 -25.11 -26.87 8.77
C THR A 140 -24.74 -25.45 8.36
N LEU A 141 -25.51 -24.46 8.80
CA LEU A 141 -25.21 -23.04 8.54
C LEU A 141 -24.40 -22.47 9.70
N THR A 142 -23.16 -22.08 9.43
CA THR A 142 -22.25 -21.52 10.42
C THR A 142 -22.11 -20.01 10.20
N LYS A 143 -22.27 -19.23 11.27
CA LYS A 143 -21.98 -17.79 11.29
C LYS A 143 -20.74 -17.54 12.13
N MET A 144 -19.69 -17.00 11.52
CA MET A 144 -18.44 -16.64 12.19
C MET A 144 -18.29 -15.13 12.29
N PHE A 145 -17.71 -14.69 13.41
CA PHE A 145 -17.28 -13.31 13.63
C PHE A 145 -15.77 -13.33 13.80
N GLY A 146 -15.07 -12.39 13.19
CA GLY A 146 -13.62 -12.40 13.23
C GLY A 146 -12.98 -11.15 12.65
N LEU A 147 -11.66 -11.08 12.82
CA LEU A 147 -10.83 -10.03 12.24
C LEU A 147 -10.51 -10.38 10.80
N ARG A 148 -10.74 -9.44 9.89
CA ARG A 148 -10.26 -9.51 8.52
C ARG A 148 -9.08 -8.55 8.37
N PHE A 149 -7.95 -9.08 7.95
CA PHE A 149 -6.76 -8.28 7.65
C PHE A 149 -6.73 -7.99 6.14
N VAL A 150 -6.51 -6.73 5.79
CA VAL A 150 -6.26 -6.27 4.44
C VAL A 150 -4.82 -5.77 4.39
N LEU A 151 -3.97 -6.44 3.60
CA LEU A 151 -2.60 -6.01 3.39
C LEU A 151 -2.55 -5.06 2.19
N THR A 152 -2.24 -3.80 2.45
CA THR A 152 -2.08 -2.76 1.41
C THR A 152 -0.60 -2.44 1.28
N ILE A 153 -0.02 -2.73 0.11
CA ILE A 153 1.39 -2.48 -0.16
C ILE A 153 1.50 -1.25 -1.08
N THR A 154 2.20 -0.22 -0.62
CA THR A 154 2.51 0.98 -1.41
C THR A 154 4.01 1.14 -1.54
N GLY A 155 4.46 1.69 -2.65
CA GLY A 155 5.88 1.85 -2.93
C GLY A 155 6.18 3.05 -3.80
N GLU A 156 7.15 3.85 -3.38
CA GLU A 156 7.79 4.89 -4.17
C GLU A 156 9.30 4.63 -4.21
N ALA A 157 9.87 4.75 -5.41
CA ALA A 157 11.25 4.41 -5.68
C ALA A 157 11.88 5.54 -6.51
N GLY A 158 12.92 6.17 -5.96
CA GLY A 158 13.72 7.16 -6.65
C GLY A 158 15.01 6.55 -7.17
N LYS A 159 15.38 6.87 -8.42
CA LYS A 159 16.72 6.64 -8.94
C LYS A 159 17.06 7.77 -9.91
N PHE A 160 18.28 8.27 -9.82
CA PHE A 160 18.78 9.34 -10.65
C PHE A 160 18.79 8.91 -12.11
N ASP A 161 18.23 9.79 -12.95
CA ASP A 161 18.12 9.63 -14.38
C ASP A 161 18.38 10.97 -15.06
N PHE A 162 19.31 10.97 -16.03
CA PHE A 162 19.67 12.14 -16.81
C PHE A 162 18.48 12.71 -17.60
N TYR A 163 17.54 11.87 -18.05
CA TYR A 163 16.35 12.34 -18.75
C TYR A 163 15.52 13.31 -17.90
N PHE A 164 15.22 12.90 -16.66
CA PHE A 164 14.47 13.75 -15.72
C PHE A 164 15.28 14.96 -15.25
N LEU A 165 16.61 14.85 -15.15
CA LEU A 165 17.47 16.00 -14.87
C LEU A 165 17.35 17.07 -15.97
N PHE A 166 17.51 16.71 -17.24
CA PHE A 166 17.44 17.69 -18.33
C PHE A 166 16.06 18.31 -18.46
N LEU A 167 14.98 17.54 -18.21
CA LEU A 167 13.63 18.08 -18.14
C LEU A 167 13.48 19.12 -17.01
N ALA A 168 13.99 18.84 -15.81
CA ALA A 168 13.93 19.75 -14.67
C ALA A 168 14.79 21.01 -14.88
N VAL A 169 15.96 20.88 -15.51
CA VAL A 169 16.81 22.03 -15.87
C VAL A 169 16.13 22.88 -16.94
N GLY A 170 15.57 22.26 -17.97
CA GLY A 170 14.85 22.96 -19.03
C GLY A 170 13.61 23.71 -18.51
N SER A 171 12.84 23.10 -17.61
CA SER A 171 11.71 23.77 -16.97
C SER A 171 12.16 24.91 -16.06
N GLY A 172 13.22 24.72 -15.29
CA GLY A 172 13.81 25.77 -14.45
C GLY A 172 14.27 26.99 -15.24
N ILE A 173 14.96 26.80 -16.37
CA ILE A 173 15.38 27.89 -17.27
C ILE A 173 14.15 28.59 -17.86
N SER A 174 13.15 27.83 -18.29
CA SER A 174 11.92 28.40 -18.86
C SER A 174 11.17 29.29 -17.84
N CYS A 175 11.18 28.93 -16.56
CA CYS A 175 10.58 29.75 -15.50
C CYS A 175 11.29 31.10 -15.29
N MET A 176 12.57 31.25 -15.65
CA MET A 176 13.28 32.53 -15.53
C MET A 176 12.71 33.62 -16.45
N VAL A 177 12.04 33.24 -17.55
CA VAL A 177 11.39 34.19 -18.47
C VAL A 177 10.30 35.00 -17.78
N ILE A 178 9.65 34.44 -16.76
CA ILE A 178 8.61 35.15 -15.99
C ILE A 178 9.22 36.35 -15.25
N ALA A 179 10.44 36.22 -14.73
CA ALA A 179 11.11 37.32 -14.04
C ALA A 179 11.38 38.49 -15.00
N ASP A 180 11.84 38.21 -16.22
CA ASP A 180 12.06 39.23 -17.24
C ASP A 180 10.77 39.95 -17.60
N PHE A 181 9.67 39.21 -17.80
CA PHE A 181 8.37 39.79 -18.07
C PHE A 181 7.89 40.72 -16.94
N VAL A 182 8.07 40.32 -15.69
CA VAL A 182 7.73 41.14 -14.52
C VAL A 182 8.62 42.38 -14.45
N CYS A 183 9.92 42.25 -14.67
CA CYS A 183 10.84 43.39 -14.71
C CYS A 183 10.45 44.37 -15.81
N GLU A 184 10.12 43.89 -17.00
CA GLU A 184 9.66 44.71 -18.11
C GLU A 184 8.34 45.44 -17.79
N PHE A 185 7.39 44.75 -17.15
CA PHE A 185 6.14 45.37 -16.69
C PHE A 185 6.41 46.51 -15.70
N ILE A 186 7.29 46.29 -14.71
CA ILE A 186 7.65 47.29 -13.71
C ILE A 186 8.32 48.50 -14.37
N PHE A 187 9.33 48.29 -15.23
CA PHE A 187 10.05 49.39 -15.88
C PHE A 187 9.17 50.19 -16.84
N LYS A 188 8.21 49.55 -17.50
CA LYS A 188 7.33 50.21 -18.47
C LYS A 188 6.16 50.95 -17.83
N TYR A 189 5.54 50.41 -16.78
CA TYR A 189 4.29 50.95 -16.24
C TYR A 189 4.42 51.60 -14.86
N ILE A 190 5.38 51.19 -14.05
CA ILE A 190 5.48 51.62 -12.64
C ILE A 190 6.65 52.59 -12.43
N HIS A 191 7.77 52.37 -13.13
CA HIS A 191 8.97 53.17 -12.90
C HIS A 191 8.80 54.62 -13.38
N LYS A 192 9.29 55.56 -12.57
CA LYS A 192 9.14 57.01 -12.81
C LYS A 192 9.79 57.49 -14.11
N ASN A 193 10.84 56.80 -14.57
CA ASN A 193 11.55 57.11 -15.82
C ASN A 193 11.13 56.17 -16.96
N ASN A 194 9.88 55.72 -16.97
CA ASN A 194 9.34 54.80 -17.98
C ASN A 194 9.43 55.33 -19.42
N GLU A 195 9.25 56.63 -19.64
CA GLU A 195 9.34 57.24 -20.98
C GLU A 195 10.76 57.10 -21.57
N GLN A 196 11.79 57.36 -20.75
CA GLN A 196 13.19 57.22 -21.16
C GLN A 196 13.55 55.75 -21.45
N TYR A 197 13.03 54.81 -20.63
CA TYR A 197 13.20 53.38 -20.87
C TYR A 197 12.50 52.93 -22.16
N SER A 198 11.27 53.40 -22.41
CA SER A 198 10.49 53.05 -23.60
C SER A 198 11.14 53.58 -24.89
N GLN A 199 11.70 54.79 -24.88
CA GLN A 199 12.41 55.34 -26.04
C GLN A 199 13.72 54.60 -26.35
N SER A 200 14.39 54.08 -25.32
CA SER A 200 15.64 53.32 -25.49
C SER A 200 15.40 51.90 -25.98
N LYS A 201 14.25 51.29 -25.62
CA LYS A 201 13.93 49.90 -25.95
C LYS A 201 13.05 49.74 -27.20
N ILE A 202 12.13 50.67 -27.46
CA ILE A 202 11.13 50.57 -28.54
C ILE A 202 11.50 51.52 -29.67
N SER A 203 11.71 50.97 -30.87
CA SER A 203 11.82 51.74 -32.11
C SER A 203 10.55 51.56 -32.93
N ILE A 204 9.89 52.67 -33.29
CA ILE A 204 8.70 52.66 -34.15
C ILE A 204 9.19 52.65 -35.60
N CYS A 205 8.83 51.61 -36.35
CA CYS A 205 9.06 51.54 -37.78
C CYS A 205 7.73 51.60 -38.50
N ASP A 206 7.54 52.61 -39.35
CA ASP A 206 6.41 52.66 -40.26
C ASP A 206 6.65 51.69 -41.42
N LEU A 207 5.69 50.81 -41.67
CA LEU A 207 5.71 49.96 -42.86
C LEU A 207 5.42 50.84 -44.08
N VAL A 208 6.47 51.18 -44.83
CA VAL A 208 6.30 51.72 -46.19
C VAL A 208 5.74 50.60 -47.04
N GLN A 209 4.44 50.65 -47.29
CA GLN A 209 3.77 49.72 -48.20
C GLN A 209 4.09 50.16 -49.63
N ASP A 210 5.23 49.73 -50.17
CA ASP A 210 5.54 49.86 -51.59
C ASP A 210 4.64 48.92 -52.40
N VAL A 211 3.36 49.28 -52.53
CA VAL A 211 2.48 48.71 -53.57
C VAL A 211 2.83 49.39 -54.89
N ASN A 212 4.00 49.05 -55.44
CA ASN A 212 4.26 49.21 -56.86
C ASN A 212 4.15 47.83 -57.50
N ILE A 213 2.90 47.45 -57.83
CA ILE A 213 2.66 46.49 -58.92
C ILE A 213 3.09 47.21 -60.20
N ALA A 214 4.39 47.25 -60.44
CA ALA A 214 4.93 47.54 -61.75
C ALA A 214 4.62 46.31 -62.60
N SER A 215 3.46 46.37 -63.27
CA SER A 215 3.16 45.63 -64.47
C SER A 215 4.38 45.68 -65.38
N THR A 216 5.17 44.61 -65.39
CA THR A 216 6.19 44.41 -66.41
C THR A 216 5.44 44.00 -67.66
N LYS A 217 5.48 44.90 -68.65
CA LYS A 217 4.93 44.80 -69.99
C LYS A 217 5.31 43.49 -70.70
N LEU A 218 4.37 42.99 -71.50
CA LEU A 218 4.64 42.74 -72.93
C LEU A 218 4.59 44.09 -73.66
#